data_AF-A0A4U1HQU5-F1
#
_entry.id   AF-A0A4U1HQU5-F1
#
_cell.length_a   1.000
_cell.length_b   1.000
_cell.length_c   1.000
_cell.angle_alpha   90.00
_cell.angle_beta   90.00
_cell.angle_gamma   90.00
#
_symmetry.space_group_name_H-M   'P 1'
#
loop_
_entity.id
_entity.type
_entity.pdbx_description
1 polymer ?
#
loop_
_entity_poly.entity_id
_entity_poly.type
_entity_poly.pdbx_seq_one_letter_code
_entity_poly.pdbx_strand_id
1 'polypeptide(L)'
;MLRFKTVMRCCRTEREAVGLCCSYEQRLACATTALAYRLEHAPGDVGRFLSDLISAFPDRLALLLAEAMRAERTRLFVERAARLCAALSTKAERHAFRDQFSDQLCADDLAAFDDLMASEWRRLRGK
;
A
#
# COMPACT_ATOMS: atom_id res chain seq x y z
N MET A 1 -15.14 -7.58 9.30
CA MET A 1 -14.00 -6.69 8.97
C MET A 1 -13.32 -7.21 7.71
N LEU A 2 -13.18 -6.40 6.65
CA LEU A 2 -12.48 -6.80 5.42
C LEU A 2 -11.00 -7.01 5.72
N ARG A 3 -10.47 -8.20 5.41
CA ARG A 3 -9.06 -8.53 5.57
C ARG A 3 -8.46 -8.69 4.18
N PHE A 4 -7.45 -7.88 3.87
CA PHE A 4 -6.61 -8.09 2.71
C PHE A 4 -5.28 -8.60 3.25
N LYS A 5 -4.76 -9.69 2.71
CA LYS A 5 -3.41 -10.18 3.01
C LYS A 5 -2.80 -10.70 1.73
N THR A 6 -1.48 -10.79 1.71
CA THR A 6 -0.73 -11.58 0.74
C THR A 6 -1.37 -12.97 0.62
N VAL A 7 -1.66 -13.40 -0.62
CA VAL A 7 -2.30 -14.70 -0.97
C VAL A 7 -3.83 -14.77 -0.77
N MET A 8 -4.53 -13.75 -0.23
CA MET A 8 -6.00 -13.81 -0.10
C MET A 8 -6.72 -13.66 -1.44
N ARG A 9 -7.61 -14.60 -1.78
CA ARG A 9 -8.40 -14.57 -3.03
C ARG A 9 -9.72 -13.80 -2.92
N CYS A 10 -10.16 -13.45 -1.71
CA CYS A 10 -11.32 -12.58 -1.49
C CYS A 10 -11.22 -11.88 -0.12
N CYS A 11 -11.75 -10.66 -0.03
CA CYS A 11 -11.90 -9.95 1.25
C CYS A 11 -12.97 -10.56 2.18
N ARG A 12 -13.81 -11.47 1.64
CA ARG A 12 -14.79 -12.29 2.36
C ARG A 12 -14.41 -13.77 2.27
N THR A 13 -13.94 -14.34 3.37
CA THR A 13 -13.51 -15.75 3.48
C THR A 13 -14.62 -16.75 3.18
N GLU A 14 -15.88 -16.41 3.49
CA GLU A 14 -17.05 -17.25 3.18
C GLU A 14 -17.22 -17.49 1.68
N ARG A 15 -16.93 -16.48 0.85
CA ARG A 15 -17.00 -16.60 -0.61
C ARG A 15 -15.85 -17.43 -1.16
N GLU A 16 -14.68 -17.35 -0.53
CA GLU A 16 -13.53 -18.19 -0.87
C GLU A 16 -13.82 -19.67 -0.57
N ALA A 17 -14.48 -19.96 0.55
CA ALA A 17 -14.86 -21.32 0.93
C ALA A 17 -15.80 -22.02 -0.07
N VAL A 18 -16.59 -21.26 -0.84
CA VAL A 18 -17.52 -21.78 -1.85
C VAL A 18 -17.05 -21.53 -3.29
N GLY A 19 -15.78 -21.15 -3.49
CA GLY A 19 -15.21 -20.95 -4.83
C GLY A 19 -15.71 -19.70 -5.58
N LEU A 20 -16.39 -18.78 -4.89
CA LEU A 20 -16.95 -17.53 -5.46
C LEU A 20 -16.03 -16.32 -5.23
N CYS A 21 -14.71 -16.54 -5.35
CA CYS A 21 -13.70 -15.50 -5.21
C CYS A 21 -13.95 -14.37 -6.22
N CYS A 22 -13.78 -13.14 -5.75
CA CYS A 22 -13.86 -11.96 -6.63
C CYS A 22 -12.66 -11.94 -7.59
N SER A 23 -12.86 -11.37 -8.78
CA SER A 23 -11.75 -11.10 -9.70
C SER A 23 -10.73 -10.15 -9.06
N TYR A 24 -9.56 -10.00 -9.68
CA TYR A 24 -8.55 -9.05 -9.21
C TYR A 24 -9.09 -7.61 -9.17
N GLU A 25 -9.79 -7.21 -10.22
CA GLU A 25 -10.40 -5.89 -10.40
C GLU A 25 -11.50 -5.65 -9.35
N GLN A 26 -12.34 -6.65 -9.09
CA GLN A 26 -13.37 -6.56 -8.06
C GLN A 26 -12.78 -6.44 -6.65
N ARG A 27 -11.69 -7.18 -6.37
CA ARG A 27 -10.96 -7.05 -5.10
C ARG A 27 -10.34 -5.66 -4.97
N LEU A 28 -9.74 -5.14 -6.03
CA LEU A 28 -9.13 -3.82 -6.06
C LEU A 28 -10.17 -2.72 -5.82
N ALA A 29 -11.32 -2.78 -6.50
CA ALA A 29 -12.42 -1.85 -6.28
C ALA A 29 -12.97 -1.90 -4.84
N CYS A 30 -13.07 -3.11 -4.27
CA CYS A 30 -13.45 -3.25 -2.86
C CYS A 30 -12.38 -2.67 -1.92
N ALA A 31 -11.10 -2.85 -2.23
CA ALA A 31 -9.98 -2.33 -1.44
C ALA A 31 -9.94 -0.81 -1.45
N THR A 32 -10.11 -0.17 -2.62
CA THR A 32 -10.08 1.29 -2.74
C THR A 32 -11.26 1.94 -2.04
N THR A 33 -12.48 1.44 -2.23
CA THR A 33 -13.66 1.92 -1.49
C THR A 33 -13.47 1.78 0.02
N ALA A 34 -12.93 0.65 0.46
CA ALA A 34 -12.65 0.38 1.86
C ALA A 34 -11.51 1.24 2.44
N LEU A 35 -10.55 1.66 1.60
CA LEU A 35 -9.48 2.58 1.97
C LEU A 35 -10.02 4.00 2.13
N ALA A 36 -10.74 4.51 1.12
CA ALA A 36 -11.38 5.83 1.14
C ALA A 36 -12.24 6.01 2.40
N TYR A 37 -13.12 5.03 2.67
CA TYR A 37 -13.97 5.06 3.85
C TYR A 37 -13.17 5.16 5.17
N ARG A 38 -12.10 4.38 5.31
CA ARG A 38 -11.29 4.38 6.54
C ARG A 38 -10.45 5.65 6.70
N LEU A 39 -9.92 6.18 5.61
CA LEU A 39 -9.18 7.44 5.60
C LEU A 39 -10.04 8.59 6.15
N GLU A 40 -11.33 8.58 5.82
CA GLU A 40 -12.30 9.58 6.25
C GLU A 40 -12.87 9.31 7.64
N HIS A 41 -13.21 8.05 7.97
CA HIS A 41 -14.04 7.73 9.15
C HIS A 41 -13.36 6.91 10.25
N ALA A 42 -12.18 6.32 10.03
CA ALA A 42 -11.57 5.39 10.97
C ALA A 42 -10.03 5.44 10.98
N PRO A 43 -9.41 6.58 11.37
CA PRO A 43 -7.99 6.83 11.16
C PRO A 43 -7.06 5.89 11.95
N GLY A 44 -7.51 5.33 13.08
CA GLY A 44 -6.69 4.52 13.98
C GLY A 44 -6.08 3.27 13.32
N ASP A 45 -6.78 2.64 12.39
CA ASP A 45 -6.35 1.38 11.74
C ASP A 45 -5.85 1.57 10.30
N VAL A 46 -5.91 2.79 9.75
CA VAL A 46 -5.59 3.06 8.34
C VAL A 46 -4.16 2.64 8.00
N GLY A 47 -3.18 2.93 8.85
CA GLY A 47 -1.78 2.64 8.54
C GLY A 47 -1.50 1.14 8.36
N ARG A 48 -2.11 0.30 9.18
CA ARG A 48 -2.02 -1.16 9.05
C ARG A 48 -2.74 -1.62 7.79
N PHE A 49 -3.97 -1.15 7.59
CA PHE A 49 -4.77 -1.49 6.43
C PHE A 49 -4.06 -1.12 5.12
N LEU A 50 -3.42 0.05 5.06
CA LEU A 50 -2.66 0.49 3.90
C LEU A 50 -1.45 -0.40 3.63
N SER A 51 -0.76 -0.87 4.67
CA SER A 51 0.35 -1.82 4.51
C SER A 51 -0.11 -3.17 3.94
N ASP A 52 -1.27 -3.64 4.40
CA ASP A 52 -1.92 -4.84 3.89
C ASP A 52 -2.32 -4.68 2.41
N LEU A 53 -2.82 -3.50 2.02
CA LEU A 53 -3.19 -3.20 0.63
C LEU A 53 -1.97 -3.11 -0.30
N ILE A 54 -0.92 -2.40 0.09
CA ILE A 54 0.32 -2.32 -0.70
C ILE A 54 0.89 -3.73 -0.93
N SER A 55 0.83 -4.60 0.08
CA SER A 55 1.30 -5.98 -0.04
C SER A 55 0.38 -6.85 -0.92
N ALA A 56 -0.93 -6.60 -0.91
CA ALA A 56 -1.92 -7.36 -1.68
C ALA A 56 -2.01 -6.90 -3.16
N PHE A 57 -1.70 -5.64 -3.44
CA PHE A 57 -1.79 -5.01 -4.76
C PHE A 57 -0.50 -4.25 -5.10
N PRO A 58 0.65 -4.94 -5.21
CA PRO A 58 1.97 -4.30 -5.34
C PRO A 58 2.17 -3.56 -6.67
N ASP A 59 1.30 -3.78 -7.66
CA ASP A 59 1.30 -3.16 -8.99
C ASP A 59 0.24 -2.05 -9.14
N ARG A 60 -0.40 -1.63 -8.04
CA ARG A 60 -1.46 -0.61 -8.03
C ARG A 60 -1.19 0.51 -7.02
N LEU A 61 0.09 0.83 -6.80
CA LEU A 61 0.48 1.82 -5.79
C LEU A 61 0.02 3.25 -6.12
N ALA A 62 0.05 3.63 -7.41
CA ALA A 62 -0.51 4.88 -7.91
C ALA A 62 -1.96 5.11 -7.45
N LEU A 63 -2.79 4.06 -7.56
CA LEU A 63 -4.19 4.11 -7.19
C LEU A 63 -4.36 4.33 -5.67
N LEU A 64 -3.58 3.62 -4.86
CA LEU A 64 -3.60 3.77 -3.42
C LEU A 64 -3.10 5.15 -2.96
N LEU A 65 -2.09 5.70 -3.65
CA LEU A 65 -1.61 7.06 -3.42
C LEU A 65 -2.72 8.09 -3.72
N ALA A 66 -3.43 7.95 -4.85
CA ALA A 66 -4.49 8.88 -5.22
C ALA A 66 -5.60 8.96 -4.14
N GLU A 67 -5.96 7.83 -3.53
CA GLU A 67 -6.91 7.80 -2.40
C GLU A 67 -6.34 8.50 -1.17
N ALA A 68 -5.06 8.29 -0.86
CA ALA A 68 -4.40 8.98 0.26
C ALA A 68 -4.28 10.49 0.03
N MET A 69 -4.00 10.94 -1.19
CA MET A 69 -3.96 12.36 -1.56
C MET A 69 -5.33 13.01 -1.40
N ARG A 70 -6.41 12.35 -1.89
CA ARG A 70 -7.78 12.86 -1.77
C ARG A 70 -8.21 13.08 -0.32
N ALA A 71 -7.71 12.25 0.60
CA ALA A 71 -8.00 12.35 2.02
C ALA A 71 -6.99 13.19 2.81
N GLU A 72 -6.03 13.86 2.15
CA GLU A 72 -4.94 14.60 2.79
C GLU A 72 -4.15 13.73 3.78
N ARG A 73 -3.82 12.51 3.37
CA ARG A 73 -3.05 11.50 4.12
C ARG A 73 -1.83 11.00 3.34
N THR A 74 -1.30 11.78 2.41
CA THR A 74 -0.11 11.45 1.60
C THR A 74 1.08 10.99 2.45
N ARG A 75 1.35 11.68 3.56
CA ARG A 75 2.43 11.32 4.49
C ARG A 75 2.30 9.91 5.05
N LEU A 76 1.09 9.49 5.39
CA LEU A 76 0.84 8.13 5.87
C LEU A 76 1.12 7.09 4.78
N PHE A 77 0.76 7.38 3.52
CA PHE A 77 1.12 6.51 2.40
C PHE A 77 2.64 6.41 2.24
N VAL A 78 3.33 7.55 2.21
CA VAL A 78 4.79 7.63 2.08
C VAL A 78 5.49 6.78 3.15
N GLU A 79 5.08 6.90 4.41
CA GLU A 79 5.65 6.12 5.52
C GLU A 79 5.48 4.60 5.34
N ARG A 80 4.30 4.14 4.90
CA ARG A 80 4.04 2.70 4.72
C ARG A 80 4.71 2.15 3.47
N ALA A 81 4.67 2.91 2.38
CA ALA A 81 5.32 2.58 1.12
C ALA A 81 6.84 2.46 1.29
N ALA A 82 7.48 3.40 2.01
CA ALA A 82 8.92 3.38 2.25
C ALA A 82 9.38 2.11 2.98
N ARG A 83 8.62 1.68 4.00
CA ARG A 83 8.93 0.46 4.76
C ARG A 83 8.84 -0.80 3.91
N LEU A 84 7.80 -0.90 3.08
CA LEU A 84 7.61 -2.05 2.20
C LEU A 84 8.62 -2.06 1.06
N CYS A 85 8.95 -0.91 0.49
CA CYS A 85 10.02 -0.77 -0.51
C CYS A 85 11.37 -1.21 0.07
N ALA A 86 11.72 -0.79 1.29
CA ALA A 86 12.94 -1.20 1.97
C ALA A 86 13.02 -2.71 2.27
N ALA A 87 11.89 -3.42 2.29
CA ALA A 87 11.89 -4.87 2.46
C ALA A 87 12.28 -5.61 1.17
N LEU A 88 12.10 -5.01 -0.01
CA LEU A 88 12.36 -5.63 -1.32
C LEU A 88 13.85 -5.91 -1.53
N SER A 89 14.17 -7.12 -2.00
CA SER A 89 15.54 -7.63 -2.03
C SER A 89 16.44 -6.87 -3.00
N THR A 90 15.95 -6.59 -4.21
CA THR A 90 16.79 -6.06 -5.30
C THR A 90 16.59 -4.56 -5.51
N LYS A 91 17.64 -3.89 -6.00
CA LYS A 91 17.56 -2.48 -6.40
C LYS A 91 16.50 -2.25 -7.49
N ALA A 92 16.40 -3.19 -8.43
CA ALA A 92 15.42 -3.13 -9.52
C ALA A 92 13.97 -3.17 -9.00
N GLU A 93 13.65 -4.07 -8.07
CA GLU A 93 12.32 -4.13 -7.44
C GLU A 93 12.00 -2.82 -6.70
N ARG A 94 12.96 -2.25 -5.98
CA ARG A 94 12.78 -0.96 -5.28
C ARG A 94 12.52 0.21 -6.22
N HIS A 95 13.24 0.26 -7.34
CA HIS A 95 13.01 1.28 -8.37
C HIS A 95 11.63 1.10 -9.01
N ALA A 96 11.29 -0.12 -9.47
CA ALA A 96 9.98 -0.40 -10.05
C ALA A 96 8.81 -0.13 -9.08
N PHE A 97 9.02 -0.33 -7.78
CA PHE A 97 8.04 0.04 -6.75
C PHE A 97 7.86 1.57 -6.66
N ARG A 98 8.96 2.33 -6.59
CA ARG A 98 8.96 3.79 -6.50
C ARG A 98 8.40 4.45 -7.75
N ASP A 99 8.77 3.95 -8.93
CA ASP A 99 8.41 4.53 -10.23
C ASP A 99 6.88 4.49 -10.48
N GLN A 100 6.14 3.63 -9.78
CA GLN A 100 4.68 3.61 -9.89
C GLN A 100 4.02 4.92 -9.44
N PHE A 101 4.64 5.70 -8.56
CA PHE A 101 4.00 6.85 -7.93
C PHE A 101 4.89 8.09 -7.78
N SER A 102 6.18 8.02 -8.17
CA SER A 102 7.12 9.14 -8.01
C SER A 102 6.63 10.43 -8.67
N ASP A 103 6.02 10.32 -9.84
CA ASP A 103 5.61 11.48 -10.66
C ASP A 103 4.35 12.19 -10.12
N GLN A 104 3.70 11.59 -9.10
CA GLN A 104 2.51 12.13 -8.46
C GLN A 104 2.82 12.80 -7.12
N LEU A 105 4.02 12.58 -6.56
CA LEU A 105 4.44 13.21 -5.31
C LEU A 105 5.07 14.57 -5.58
N CYS A 106 4.87 15.51 -4.65
CA CYS A 106 5.69 16.71 -4.63
C CYS A 106 7.13 16.37 -4.22
N ALA A 107 8.06 17.29 -4.48
CA ALA A 107 9.48 17.10 -4.17
C ALA A 107 9.71 16.75 -2.69
N ASP A 108 8.99 17.38 -1.77
CA ASP A 108 9.16 17.17 -0.32
C ASP A 108 8.67 15.79 0.14
N ASP A 109 7.55 15.30 -0.40
CA ASP A 109 7.03 13.98 -0.07
C ASP A 109 7.88 12.87 -0.72
N LEU A 110 8.42 13.13 -1.90
CA LEU A 110 9.35 12.20 -2.57
C LEU A 110 10.68 12.11 -1.82
N ALA A 111 11.24 13.24 -1.37
CA ALA A 111 12.43 13.26 -0.53
C ALA A 111 12.19 12.52 0.80
N ALA A 112 11.04 12.77 1.45
CA ALA A 112 10.67 12.06 2.67
C ALA A 112 10.56 10.53 2.46
N PHE A 113 10.02 10.10 1.32
CA PHE A 113 9.99 8.69 0.95
C PHE A 113 11.42 8.11 0.84
N ASP A 114 12.30 8.77 0.10
CA ASP A 114 13.66 8.30 -0.14
C ASP A 114 14.47 8.21 1.16
N ASP A 115 14.34 9.18 2.07
CA ASP A 115 14.97 9.19 3.38
C ASP A 115 14.47 8.06 4.29
N LEU A 116 13.15 7.88 4.37
CA LEU A 116 12.54 6.82 5.17
C LEU A 116 12.92 5.44 4.65
N MET A 117 12.92 5.26 3.32
CA MET A 117 13.29 4.00 2.67
C MET A 117 14.76 3.69 2.93
N ALA A 118 15.67 4.66 2.77
CA ALA A 118 17.09 4.48 3.03
C ALA A 118 17.40 4.18 4.50
N SER A 119 16.70 4.83 5.43
CA SER A 119 16.79 4.55 6.88
C SER A 119 16.33 3.13 7.20
N GLU A 120 15.16 2.73 6.70
CA GLU A 120 14.63 1.39 6.94
C GLU A 120 15.48 0.30 6.27
N TRP A 121 16.01 0.56 5.06
CA TRP A 121 16.92 -0.35 4.37
C TRP A 121 18.15 -0.66 5.23
N ARG A 122 18.77 0.41 5.77
CA ARG A 122 19.89 0.29 6.71
C ARG A 122 19.49 -0.46 7.97
N ARG A 123 18.31 -0.19 8.55
CA ARG A 123 17.83 -0.92 9.74
C ARG A 123 17.68 -2.42 9.48
N LEU A 124 17.18 -2.80 8.30
CA LEU A 124 16.95 -4.21 7.95
C LEU A 124 18.23 -4.98 7.60
N ARG A 125 19.26 -4.29 7.07
CA ARG A 125 20.52 -4.92 6.61
C ARG A 125 21.76 -4.58 7.43
N GLY A 126 21.66 -3.63 8.36
CA GLY A 126 22.71 -3.22 9.28
C GLY A 126 22.91 -4.23 10.41
N LYS A 127 23.35 -5.44 10.05
CA LYS A 127 24.12 -6.32 10.92
C LYS A 127 25.59 -6.07 10.64
#